data_AF-A0A432XY60-F1
#
_entry.id   AF-A0A432XY60-F1
#
_cell.length_a   1.000
_cell.length_b   1.000
_cell.length_c   1.000
_cell.angle_alpha   90.00
_cell.angle_beta   90.00
_cell.angle_gamma   90.00
#
_symmetry.space_group_name_H-M   'P 1'
#
loop_
_entity.id
_entity.type
_entity.pdbx_description
1 polymer ?
#
loop_
_entity_poly.entity_id
_entity_poly.type
_entity_poly.pdbx_seq_one_letter_code
_entity_poly.pdbx_strand_id
1 'polypeptide(L)'
;MSKAEVISIRPAWQQELAKAIRDPILLGQQLDLPDDWIATHGRARELFPVMVTRHFVSLMERANIADPLLRQVMPAQDEYLDQAGFVTDPLAEQDNTTPSLLHKYRSRVLVILRGGCAINCRYCFRRHFPYNEHHFGRAQRQELLTYIQADPNINEVILSGGDPLLATDEQLFQLLAELEAIPQLKRVRIHSRLPVVLPERLTPALGERLGTSRLQALLVLHTNHPHEVAPQLHEALAPWAQAGVTLLNQSVLLRGVNDSAEVLADLSEALFAAKVMPYYLHQLDKVKGASHFAVTDAEALQIAERLRALLPGFLVPRLVREVAGEPSKTPLELTLN
;
A
#
# COMPACT_ATOMS: atom_id res chain seq x y z
N MET A 1 -27.62 15.44 39.20
CA MET A 1 -26.54 15.65 38.20
C MET A 1 -26.65 14.53 37.19
N SER A 2 -27.24 14.77 36.01
CA SER A 2 -27.35 13.75 34.98
C SER A 2 -25.96 13.44 34.42
N LYS A 3 -25.64 12.14 34.32
CA LYS A 3 -24.49 11.70 33.54
C LYS A 3 -24.78 12.08 32.10
N ALA A 4 -24.07 13.06 31.56
CA ALA A 4 -24.06 13.28 30.13
C ALA A 4 -23.53 11.99 29.49
N GLU A 5 -24.40 11.26 28.78
CA GLU A 5 -23.96 10.20 27.90
C GLU A 5 -23.05 10.82 26.85
N VAL A 6 -21.77 10.49 26.92
CA VAL A 6 -20.81 10.86 25.89
C VAL A 6 -21.21 10.05 24.65
N ILE A 7 -21.94 10.68 23.73
CA ILE A 7 -22.22 10.12 22.42
C ILE A 7 -20.87 10.01 21.71
N SER A 8 -20.31 8.81 21.65
CA SER A 8 -19.09 8.53 20.90
C SER A 8 -19.43 8.59 19.40
N ILE A 9 -19.15 9.74 18.79
CA ILE A 9 -19.31 9.93 17.34
C ILE A 9 -18.19 9.14 16.66
N ARG A 10 -18.56 8.18 15.82
CA ARG A 10 -17.61 7.40 15.03
C ARG A 10 -16.71 8.33 14.19
N PRO A 11 -15.38 8.14 14.14
CA PRO A 11 -14.50 8.97 13.32
C PRO A 11 -14.92 8.99 11.84
N ALA A 12 -14.76 10.13 11.17
CA ALA A 12 -15.20 10.35 9.78
C ALA A 12 -14.67 9.26 8.82
N TRP A 13 -13.38 8.93 8.90
CA TRP A 13 -12.78 7.88 8.05
C TRP A 13 -13.44 6.51 8.24
N GLN A 14 -13.88 6.17 9.45
CA GLN A 14 -14.58 4.89 9.69
C GLN A 14 -16.00 4.90 9.13
N GLN A 15 -16.66 6.07 9.10
CA GLN A 15 -17.96 6.22 8.45
C GLN A 15 -17.82 6.08 6.93
N GLU A 16 -16.81 6.71 6.34
CA GLU A 16 -16.53 6.59 4.90
C GLU A 16 -16.10 5.18 4.50
N LEU A 17 -15.27 4.52 5.32
CA LEU A 17 -14.89 3.12 5.11
C LEU A 17 -16.10 2.17 5.16
N ALA A 18 -17.07 2.44 6.04
CA ALA A 18 -18.29 1.64 6.10
C ALA A 18 -19.11 1.71 4.79
N LYS A 19 -19.00 2.81 4.05
CA LYS A 19 -19.67 3.05 2.77
C LYS A 19 -18.94 2.46 1.56
N ALA A 20 -17.81 1.77 1.76
CA ALA A 20 -17.05 1.13 0.68
C ALA A 20 -17.90 0.13 -0.12
N ILE A 21 -17.70 0.13 -1.44
CA ILE A 21 -18.41 -0.72 -2.39
C ILE A 21 -17.75 -2.10 -2.38
N ARG A 22 -18.57 -3.15 -2.25
CA ARG A 22 -18.14 -4.56 -2.20
C ARG A 22 -18.82 -5.42 -3.26
N ASP A 23 -19.51 -4.78 -4.20
CA ASP A 23 -20.19 -5.44 -5.29
C ASP A 23 -19.71 -4.84 -6.63
N PRO A 24 -19.11 -5.64 -7.53
CA PRO A 24 -18.66 -5.15 -8.82
C PRO A 24 -19.82 -4.65 -9.70
N ILE A 25 -21.05 -5.14 -9.49
CA ILE A 25 -22.22 -4.64 -10.22
C ILE A 25 -22.49 -3.18 -9.82
N LEU A 26 -22.58 -2.91 -8.52
CA LEU A 26 -22.76 -1.55 -8.02
C LEU A 26 -21.63 -0.62 -8.45
N LEU A 27 -20.37 -1.10 -8.43
CA LEU A 27 -19.21 -0.33 -8.92
C LEU A 27 -19.37 0.04 -10.39
N GLY A 28 -19.65 -0.94 -11.26
CA GLY A 28 -19.80 -0.70 -12.69
C GLY A 28 -20.97 0.22 -13.03
N GLN A 29 -22.09 0.09 -12.32
CA GLN A 29 -23.25 0.98 -12.47
C GLN A 29 -22.95 2.42 -12.10
N GLN A 30 -22.18 2.68 -11.03
CA GLN A 30 -21.79 4.04 -10.65
C GLN A 30 -20.92 4.73 -11.71
N LEU A 31 -20.14 3.91 -12.42
CA LEU A 31 -19.21 4.36 -13.46
C LEU A 31 -19.82 4.26 -14.87
N ASP A 32 -21.11 4.01 -15.02
CA ASP A 32 -21.79 3.88 -16.32
C ASP A 32 -21.10 2.87 -17.26
N LEU A 33 -20.58 1.75 -16.71
CA LEU A 33 -19.96 0.69 -17.51
C LEU A 33 -21.02 -0.22 -18.16
N PRO A 34 -20.74 -0.84 -19.32
CA PRO A 34 -21.69 -1.76 -19.96
C PRO A 34 -22.02 -2.99 -19.10
N ASP A 35 -23.31 -3.34 -19.00
CA ASP A 35 -23.80 -4.45 -18.16
C ASP A 35 -23.20 -5.81 -18.55
N ASP A 36 -23.00 -6.06 -19.84
CA ASP A 36 -22.38 -7.27 -20.38
C ASP A 36 -20.88 -7.37 -20.02
N TRP A 37 -20.19 -6.24 -20.03
CA TRP A 37 -18.81 -6.14 -19.58
C TRP A 37 -18.71 -6.42 -18.06
N ILE A 38 -19.59 -5.81 -17.26
CA ILE A 38 -19.67 -6.05 -15.81
C ILE A 38 -19.95 -7.52 -15.52
N ALA A 39 -20.89 -8.14 -16.23
CA ALA A 39 -21.24 -9.55 -16.06
C ALA A 39 -20.07 -10.49 -16.39
N THR A 40 -19.29 -10.15 -17.42
CA THR A 40 -18.10 -10.90 -17.83
C THR A 40 -16.99 -10.83 -16.79
N HIS A 41 -16.65 -9.60 -16.36
CA HIS A 41 -15.48 -9.34 -15.53
C HIS A 41 -15.76 -9.50 -14.02
N GLY A 42 -16.95 -9.11 -13.56
CA GLY A 42 -17.33 -9.11 -12.14
C GLY A 42 -17.36 -10.48 -11.47
N ARG A 43 -17.43 -11.59 -12.24
CA ARG A 43 -17.42 -12.96 -11.71
C ARG A 43 -16.12 -13.29 -10.96
N ALA A 44 -14.99 -12.73 -11.39
CA ALA A 44 -13.68 -12.94 -10.76
C ALA A 44 -13.61 -12.44 -9.29
N ARG A 45 -14.66 -11.78 -8.79
CA ARG A 45 -14.82 -11.49 -7.36
C ARG A 45 -14.79 -12.75 -6.48
N GLU A 46 -15.10 -13.92 -7.04
CA GLU A 46 -15.01 -15.20 -6.31
C GLU A 46 -13.56 -15.63 -6.02
N LEU A 47 -12.60 -15.20 -6.85
CA LEU A 47 -11.18 -15.45 -6.66
C LEU A 47 -10.55 -14.49 -5.65
N PHE A 48 -11.03 -13.25 -5.63
CA PHE A 48 -10.61 -12.22 -4.68
C PHE A 48 -11.72 -11.17 -4.59
N PRO A 49 -12.28 -10.88 -3.41
CA PRO A 49 -13.39 -9.94 -3.27
C PRO A 49 -13.06 -8.56 -3.82
N VAL A 50 -14.11 -7.82 -4.21
CA VAL A 50 -13.96 -6.39 -4.50
C VAL A 50 -14.17 -5.60 -3.22
N MET A 51 -13.35 -4.58 -3.03
CA MET A 51 -13.56 -3.54 -2.02
C MET A 51 -12.93 -2.27 -2.56
N VAL A 52 -13.69 -1.19 -2.63
CA VAL A 52 -13.21 0.11 -3.08
C VAL A 52 -13.97 1.22 -2.35
N THR A 53 -13.25 2.25 -1.91
CA THR A 53 -13.87 3.40 -1.25
C THR A 53 -14.57 4.30 -2.26
N ARG A 54 -15.59 5.05 -1.81
CA ARG A 54 -16.28 6.01 -2.68
C ARG A 54 -15.35 7.12 -3.18
N HIS A 55 -14.40 7.53 -2.35
CA HIS A 55 -13.36 8.47 -2.75
C HIS A 55 -12.58 7.95 -3.95
N PHE A 56 -12.05 6.73 -3.90
CA PHE A 56 -11.27 6.17 -5.01
C PHE A 56 -12.11 6.01 -6.29
N VAL A 57 -13.38 5.64 -6.17
CA VAL A 57 -14.32 5.60 -7.32
C VAL A 57 -14.52 6.98 -7.93
N SER A 58 -14.58 8.05 -7.12
CA SER A 58 -14.75 9.41 -7.63
C SER A 58 -13.56 9.95 -8.42
N LEU A 59 -12.41 9.27 -8.37
CA LEU A 59 -11.22 9.60 -9.14
C LEU A 59 -11.19 8.95 -10.53
N MET A 60 -12.11 8.03 -10.80
CA MET A 60 -12.18 7.28 -12.07
C MET A 60 -12.97 8.03 -13.13
N GLU A 61 -12.61 7.82 -14.39
CA GLU A 61 -13.39 8.28 -15.53
C GLU A 61 -14.64 7.40 -15.72
N ARG A 62 -15.82 8.04 -15.83
CA ARG A 62 -17.09 7.34 -16.10
C ARG A 62 -17.15 6.93 -17.57
N ALA A 63 -17.86 5.84 -17.85
CA ALA A 63 -17.99 5.20 -19.16
C ALA A 63 -16.66 4.79 -19.82
N ASN A 64 -15.60 4.61 -19.03
CA ASN A 64 -14.28 4.20 -19.51
C ASN A 64 -13.84 2.85 -18.90
N ILE A 65 -14.01 1.76 -19.65
CA ILE A 65 -13.55 0.42 -19.24
C ILE A 65 -12.03 0.28 -19.18
N ALA A 66 -11.29 1.22 -19.81
CA ALA A 66 -9.84 1.22 -19.85
C ALA A 66 -9.22 2.12 -18.77
N ASP A 67 -10.01 2.78 -17.92
CA ASP A 67 -9.53 3.66 -16.86
C ASP A 67 -8.47 2.96 -15.98
N PRO A 68 -7.29 3.59 -15.76
CA PRO A 68 -6.17 2.97 -15.08
C PRO A 68 -6.43 2.74 -13.58
N LEU A 69 -7.34 3.49 -12.95
CA LEU A 69 -7.73 3.28 -11.55
C LEU A 69 -8.76 2.16 -11.44
N LEU A 70 -9.72 2.08 -12.37
CA LEU A 70 -10.69 0.99 -12.47
C LEU A 70 -9.97 -0.36 -12.60
N ARG A 71 -8.98 -0.45 -13.50
CA ARG A 71 -8.16 -1.66 -13.69
C ARG A 71 -7.58 -2.18 -12.38
N GLN A 72 -7.17 -1.28 -11.48
CA GLN A 72 -6.56 -1.67 -10.21
C GLN A 72 -7.54 -2.30 -9.20
N VAL A 73 -8.86 -2.18 -9.39
CA VAL A 73 -9.87 -2.62 -8.41
C VAL A 73 -10.99 -3.48 -8.98
N MET A 74 -11.35 -3.33 -10.25
CA MET A 74 -12.42 -4.11 -10.85
C MET A 74 -11.95 -5.53 -11.09
N PRO A 75 -12.66 -6.57 -10.62
CA PRO A 75 -12.33 -7.95 -10.96
C PRO A 75 -12.30 -8.13 -12.47
N ALA A 76 -11.37 -8.93 -12.99
CA ALA A 76 -11.25 -9.18 -14.41
C ALA A 76 -11.29 -10.69 -14.73
N GLN A 77 -11.86 -11.05 -15.89
CA GLN A 77 -11.85 -12.43 -16.36
C GLN A 77 -10.42 -13.00 -16.50
N ASP A 78 -9.44 -12.15 -16.81
CA ASP A 78 -8.03 -12.55 -16.93
C ASP A 78 -7.41 -13.05 -15.61
N GLU A 79 -8.08 -12.87 -14.48
CA GLU A 79 -7.63 -13.40 -13.19
C GLU A 79 -7.80 -14.92 -13.07
N TYR A 80 -8.63 -15.53 -13.93
CA TYR A 80 -8.74 -16.98 -14.05
C TYR A 80 -7.58 -17.61 -14.83
N LEU A 81 -6.76 -16.80 -15.53
CA LEU A 81 -5.64 -17.30 -16.31
C LEU A 81 -4.58 -17.92 -15.38
N ASP A 82 -4.35 -19.21 -15.57
CA ASP A 82 -3.24 -19.91 -14.93
C ASP A 82 -1.97 -19.70 -15.76
N GLN A 83 -1.02 -18.96 -15.21
CA GLN A 83 0.21 -18.56 -15.91
C GLN A 83 1.42 -19.17 -15.20
N ALA A 84 2.27 -19.84 -15.97
CA ALA A 84 3.49 -20.43 -15.44
C ALA A 84 4.35 -19.38 -14.69
N GLY A 85 4.80 -19.74 -13.49
CA GLY A 85 5.59 -18.87 -12.62
C GLY A 85 4.78 -17.91 -11.75
N PHE A 86 3.45 -17.87 -11.87
CA PHE A 86 2.57 -17.12 -10.97
C PHE A 86 2.01 -18.04 -9.88
N VAL A 87 2.34 -17.75 -8.62
CA VAL A 87 2.07 -18.63 -7.47
C VAL A 87 1.27 -17.91 -6.38
N THR A 88 0.77 -18.63 -5.37
CA THR A 88 -0.02 -18.03 -4.28
C THR A 88 0.82 -17.30 -3.24
N ASP A 89 2.09 -17.68 -3.08
CA ASP A 89 3.05 -17.02 -2.18
C ASP A 89 4.35 -16.67 -2.91
N PRO A 90 4.35 -15.62 -3.76
CA PRO A 90 5.52 -15.29 -4.58
C PRO A 90 6.75 -14.84 -3.77
N LEU A 91 6.55 -14.44 -2.51
CA LEU A 91 7.60 -13.87 -1.65
C LEU A 91 7.97 -14.76 -0.46
N ALA A 92 7.46 -15.99 -0.41
CA ALA A 92 7.63 -16.95 0.70
C ALA A 92 7.35 -16.30 2.06
N GLU A 93 6.22 -15.60 2.18
CA GLU A 93 5.82 -14.86 3.38
C GLU A 93 4.80 -15.59 4.25
N GLN A 94 4.30 -16.76 3.84
CA GLN A 94 3.27 -17.46 4.63
C GLN A 94 3.88 -18.36 5.72
N ASP A 95 5.02 -18.98 5.44
CA ASP A 95 5.69 -19.91 6.37
C ASP A 95 6.68 -19.20 7.31
N ASN A 96 6.18 -18.40 8.26
CA ASN A 96 7.04 -17.77 9.29
C ASN A 96 6.90 -18.42 10.66
N THR A 97 8.02 -18.53 11.37
CA THR A 97 8.09 -19.03 12.75
C THR A 97 7.31 -18.17 13.75
N THR A 98 7.20 -16.86 13.49
CA THR A 98 6.37 -15.94 14.26
C THR A 98 5.33 -15.34 13.32
N PRO A 99 4.05 -15.74 13.41
CA PRO A 99 3.04 -15.40 12.41
C PRO A 99 2.95 -13.90 12.10
N SER A 100 2.98 -13.03 13.10
CA SER A 100 2.80 -11.57 12.87
C SER A 100 4.10 -10.79 12.61
N LEU A 101 5.25 -11.47 12.49
CA LEU A 101 6.56 -10.84 12.42
C LEU A 101 7.42 -11.44 11.30
N LEU A 102 7.83 -10.60 10.35
CA LEU A 102 8.78 -10.96 9.30
C LEU A 102 10.13 -10.30 9.59
N HIS A 103 11.20 -11.08 9.70
CA HIS A 103 12.56 -10.58 9.84
C HIS A 103 13.43 -11.05 8.67
N LYS A 104 13.23 -10.43 7.50
CA LYS A 104 13.98 -10.73 6.27
C LYS A 104 15.37 -10.07 6.22
N TYR A 105 15.55 -8.96 6.93
CA TYR A 105 16.72 -8.10 6.79
C TYR A 105 17.31 -7.73 8.15
N ARG A 106 18.64 -7.79 8.27
CA ARG A 106 19.40 -7.59 9.52
C ARG A 106 18.92 -6.48 10.46
N SER A 107 18.51 -5.33 9.93
CA SER A 107 18.29 -4.12 10.74
C SER A 107 16.81 -3.80 11.00
N ARG A 108 15.88 -4.56 10.44
CA ARG A 108 14.47 -4.16 10.40
C ARG A 108 13.53 -5.34 10.38
N VAL A 109 12.46 -5.21 11.14
CA VAL A 109 11.36 -6.17 11.19
C VAL A 109 10.10 -5.58 10.59
N LEU A 110 9.27 -6.41 9.97
CA LEU A 110 7.96 -6.05 9.47
C LEU A 110 6.88 -6.74 10.30
N VAL A 111 5.91 -5.95 10.76
CA VAL A 111 4.80 -6.37 11.60
C VAL A 111 3.53 -6.39 10.77
N ILE A 112 2.85 -7.53 10.74
CA ILE A 112 1.49 -7.67 10.18
C ILE A 112 0.51 -7.14 11.24
N LEU A 113 0.32 -5.82 11.26
CA LEU A 113 -0.45 -5.13 12.30
C LEU A 113 -1.96 -5.35 12.13
N ARG A 114 -2.43 -5.38 10.88
CA ARG A 114 -3.83 -5.54 10.50
C ARG A 114 -3.93 -6.39 9.24
N GLY A 115 -4.91 -7.28 9.20
CA GLY A 115 -5.17 -8.13 8.04
C GLY A 115 -6.14 -7.54 7.00
N GLY A 116 -6.96 -6.58 7.39
CA GLY A 116 -7.91 -5.94 6.47
C GLY A 116 -7.26 -4.91 5.55
N CYS A 117 -7.94 -4.59 4.44
CA CYS A 117 -7.65 -3.46 3.56
C CYS A 117 -8.91 -2.61 3.37
N ALA A 118 -8.75 -1.34 2.99
CA ALA A 118 -9.87 -0.51 2.53
C ALA A 118 -10.10 -0.58 1.01
N ILE A 119 -9.20 -1.25 0.30
CA ILE A 119 -9.21 -1.44 -1.15
C ILE A 119 -8.60 -2.81 -1.48
N ASN A 120 -9.25 -3.57 -2.36
CA ASN A 120 -8.72 -4.83 -2.87
C ASN A 120 -8.01 -4.61 -4.22
N CYS A 121 -6.72 -4.29 -4.16
CA CYS A 121 -5.88 -4.11 -5.35
C CYS A 121 -5.79 -5.43 -6.14
N ARG A 122 -6.18 -5.46 -7.42
CA ARG A 122 -6.18 -6.70 -8.22
C ARG A 122 -4.78 -7.30 -8.44
N TYR A 123 -3.75 -6.49 -8.29
CA TYR A 123 -2.33 -6.85 -8.35
C TYR A 123 -1.71 -7.14 -6.97
N CYS A 124 -2.51 -7.25 -5.90
CA CYS A 124 -1.98 -7.46 -4.54
C CYS A 124 -1.24 -8.80 -4.42
N PHE A 125 0.07 -8.75 -4.15
CA PHE A 125 0.89 -9.95 -3.96
C PHE A 125 0.51 -10.76 -2.72
N ARG A 126 -0.20 -10.15 -1.75
CA ARG A 126 -0.77 -10.80 -0.56
C ARG A 126 -2.25 -11.17 -0.70
N ARG A 127 -2.82 -11.19 -1.91
CA ARG A 127 -4.24 -11.55 -2.10
C ARG A 127 -4.61 -12.96 -1.58
N HIS A 128 -3.62 -13.86 -1.49
CA HIS A 128 -3.76 -15.23 -0.96
C HIS A 128 -3.17 -15.39 0.45
N PHE A 129 -2.78 -14.30 1.11
CA PHE A 129 -2.19 -14.35 2.44
C PHE A 129 -3.26 -14.68 3.51
N PRO A 130 -2.99 -15.60 4.46
CA PRO A 130 -4.01 -16.11 5.38
C PRO A 130 -4.28 -15.15 6.56
N TYR A 131 -4.65 -13.90 6.27
CA TYR A 131 -4.76 -12.81 7.27
C TYR A 131 -5.62 -13.12 8.51
N ASN A 132 -6.58 -14.03 8.41
CA ASN A 132 -7.40 -14.52 9.52
C ASN A 132 -6.60 -15.28 10.58
N GLU A 133 -5.46 -15.85 10.21
CA GLU A 133 -4.52 -16.57 11.09
C GLU A 133 -3.52 -15.61 11.76
N HIS A 134 -3.43 -14.36 11.29
CA HIS A 134 -2.51 -13.35 11.80
C HIS A 134 -3.25 -12.32 12.66
N HIS A 135 -3.26 -12.53 13.97
CA HIS A 135 -3.81 -11.59 14.93
C HIS A 135 -2.69 -10.83 15.65
N PHE A 136 -2.63 -9.50 15.50
CA PHE A 136 -1.73 -8.66 16.30
C PHE A 136 -2.45 -8.13 17.55
N GLY A 137 -2.44 -8.95 18.60
CA GLY A 137 -3.01 -8.64 19.91
C GLY A 137 -1.95 -8.28 20.96
N ARG A 138 -2.36 -8.31 22.24
CA ARG A 138 -1.46 -8.04 23.38
C ARG A 138 -0.28 -9.03 23.45
N ALA A 139 -0.53 -10.31 23.16
CA ALA A 139 0.50 -11.35 23.20
C ALA A 139 1.56 -11.14 22.11
N GLN A 140 1.15 -10.97 20.86
CA GLN A 140 2.05 -10.75 19.73
C GLN A 140 2.84 -9.45 19.85
N ARG A 141 2.21 -8.42 20.43
CA ARG A 141 2.91 -7.18 20.76
C ARG A 141 4.01 -7.42 21.80
N GLN A 142 3.74 -8.15 22.88
CA GLN A 142 4.78 -8.46 23.86
C GLN A 142 5.91 -9.29 23.24
N GLU A 143 5.56 -10.26 22.39
CA GLU A 143 6.52 -11.06 21.63
C GLU A 143 7.40 -10.18 20.73
N LEU A 144 6.81 -9.24 19.99
CA LEU A 144 7.54 -8.26 19.17
C LEU A 144 8.55 -7.47 20.00
N LEU A 145 8.12 -6.91 21.14
CA LEU A 145 9.01 -6.10 21.98
C LEU A 145 10.17 -6.93 22.51
N THR A 146 9.89 -8.14 23.01
CA THR A 146 10.92 -9.09 23.47
C THR A 146 11.88 -9.45 22.33
N TYR A 147 11.37 -9.71 21.13
CA TYR A 147 12.17 -10.06 19.96
C TYR A 147 13.13 -8.93 19.57
N ILE A 148 12.64 -7.69 19.49
CA ILE A 148 13.47 -6.52 19.16
C ILE A 148 14.52 -6.28 20.24
N GLN A 149 14.16 -6.42 21.52
CA GLN A 149 15.09 -6.23 22.63
C GLN A 149 16.22 -7.26 22.65
N ALA A 150 15.96 -8.48 22.16
CA ALA A 150 16.95 -9.55 22.09
C ALA A 150 17.99 -9.36 20.98
N ASP A 151 17.70 -8.56 19.94
CA ASP A 151 18.63 -8.31 18.83
C ASP A 151 18.96 -6.81 18.67
N PRO A 152 20.17 -6.37 19.11
CA PRO A 152 20.57 -4.97 19.02
C PRO A 152 20.81 -4.46 17.59
N ASN A 153 20.81 -5.33 16.58
CA ASN A 153 20.92 -4.89 15.18
C ASN A 153 19.60 -4.30 14.67
N ILE A 154 18.46 -4.68 15.26
CA ILE A 154 17.14 -4.19 14.85
C ILE A 154 16.97 -2.74 15.31
N ASN A 155 16.92 -1.83 14.34
CA ASN A 155 16.79 -0.39 14.57
C ASN A 155 15.57 0.25 13.88
N GLU A 156 14.79 -0.55 13.15
CA GLU A 156 13.60 -0.10 12.43
C GLU A 156 12.46 -1.12 12.59
N VAL A 157 11.25 -0.62 12.84
CA VAL A 157 10.01 -1.40 12.80
C VAL A 157 9.15 -0.91 11.65
N ILE A 158 8.72 -1.82 10.79
CA ILE A 158 7.82 -1.54 9.67
C ILE A 158 6.42 -2.03 10.02
N LEU A 159 5.44 -1.14 10.08
CA LEU A 159 4.03 -1.50 10.23
C LEU A 159 3.45 -1.76 8.84
N SER A 160 2.90 -2.96 8.64
CA SER A 160 2.34 -3.44 7.37
C SER A 160 1.17 -4.41 7.65
N GLY A 161 0.81 -5.23 6.68
CA GLY A 161 -0.24 -6.24 6.74
C GLY A 161 -1.09 -6.20 5.49
N GLY A 162 -2.41 -6.12 5.65
CA GLY A 162 -3.32 -5.59 4.64
C GLY A 162 -3.12 -4.06 4.56
N ASP A 163 -3.61 -3.34 5.56
CA ASP A 163 -3.28 -1.93 5.78
C ASP A 163 -3.17 -1.57 7.28
N PRO A 164 -1.98 -1.17 7.76
CA PRO A 164 -1.75 -0.89 9.19
C PRO A 164 -2.53 0.32 9.70
N LEU A 165 -2.88 1.28 8.83
CA LEU A 165 -3.64 2.45 9.24
C LEU A 165 -5.13 2.14 9.46
N LEU A 166 -5.60 0.90 9.24
CA LEU A 166 -6.90 0.49 9.77
C LEU A 166 -6.91 0.33 11.30
N ALA A 167 -5.75 0.33 11.96
CA ALA A 167 -5.68 0.42 13.41
C ALA A 167 -6.18 1.78 13.91
N THR A 168 -6.81 1.79 15.09
CA THR A 168 -7.25 3.03 15.72
C THR A 168 -6.05 3.87 16.15
N ASP A 169 -6.25 5.18 16.31
CA ASP A 169 -5.19 6.07 16.80
C ASP A 169 -4.67 5.60 18.16
N GLU A 170 -5.55 5.21 19.08
CA GLU A 170 -5.16 4.64 20.39
C GLU A 170 -4.22 3.44 20.25
N GLN A 171 -4.51 2.50 19.34
CA GLN A 171 -3.69 1.32 19.13
C GLN A 171 -2.30 1.67 18.56
N LEU A 172 -2.26 2.62 17.62
CA LEU A 172 -1.02 3.11 17.04
C LEU A 172 -0.19 3.90 18.07
N PHE A 173 -0.84 4.74 18.87
CA PHE A 173 -0.18 5.57 19.89
C PHE A 173 0.44 4.73 20.98
N GLN A 174 -0.29 3.70 21.44
CA GLN A 174 0.21 2.77 22.44
C GLN A 174 1.41 1.98 21.92
N LEU A 175 1.32 1.42 20.70
CA LEU A 175 2.44 0.71 20.09
C LEU A 175 3.64 1.63 19.89
N LEU A 176 3.43 2.86 19.42
CA LEU A 176 4.50 3.84 19.22
C LEU A 176 5.20 4.18 20.54
N ALA A 177 4.45 4.38 21.63
CA ALA A 177 5.03 4.64 22.95
C ALA A 177 5.88 3.46 23.46
N GLU A 178 5.44 2.22 23.23
CA GLU A 178 6.20 1.02 23.60
C GLU A 178 7.48 0.88 22.76
N LEU A 179 7.41 1.16 21.46
CA LEU A 179 8.59 1.17 20.58
C LEU A 179 9.57 2.30 20.96
N GLU A 180 9.06 3.47 21.35
CA GLU A 180 9.85 4.57 21.89
C GLU A 180 10.55 4.21 23.21
N ALA A 181 10.14 3.18 23.94
CA ALA A 181 10.87 2.73 25.12
C ALA A 181 12.14 1.92 24.78
N ILE A 182 12.30 1.46 23.53
CA ILE A 182 13.41 0.58 23.11
C ILE A 182 14.59 1.40 22.56
N PRO A 183 15.72 1.55 23.29
CA PRO A 183 16.75 2.54 22.95
C PRO A 183 17.41 2.37 21.58
N GLN A 184 17.55 1.14 21.07
CA GLN A 184 18.20 0.88 19.78
C GLN A 184 17.35 1.27 18.57
N LEU A 185 16.02 1.40 18.74
CA LEU A 185 15.13 1.79 17.65
C LEU A 185 15.36 3.25 17.28
N LYS A 186 15.54 3.49 15.98
CA LYS A 186 15.77 4.80 15.36
C LYS A 186 14.58 5.28 14.55
N ARG A 187 13.79 4.35 14.00
CA ARG A 187 12.74 4.65 13.02
C ARG A 187 11.55 3.72 13.11
N VAL A 188 10.40 4.26 12.77
CA VAL A 188 9.16 3.52 12.52
C VAL A 188 8.70 3.87 11.10
N ARG A 189 8.41 2.85 10.30
CA ARG A 189 7.93 3.03 8.93
C ARG A 189 6.55 2.42 8.77
N ILE A 190 5.61 3.16 8.22
CA ILE A 190 4.24 2.71 7.97
C ILE A 190 4.09 2.51 6.47
N HIS A 191 3.70 1.31 6.02
CA HIS A 191 3.34 1.03 4.64
C HIS A 191 1.83 1.01 4.51
N SER A 192 1.24 2.00 3.84
CA SER A 192 -0.22 2.11 3.80
C SER A 192 -0.70 2.67 2.46
N ARG A 193 -1.73 2.03 1.92
CA ARG A 193 -2.48 2.54 0.77
C ARG A 193 -3.69 3.35 1.21
N LEU A 194 -4.08 3.23 2.48
CA LEU A 194 -5.27 3.87 3.05
C LEU A 194 -5.33 5.37 2.81
N PRO A 195 -4.25 6.18 2.93
CA PRO A 195 -4.32 7.61 2.66
C PRO A 195 -4.75 7.92 1.24
N VAL A 196 -4.32 7.11 0.26
CA VAL A 196 -4.64 7.30 -1.16
C VAL A 196 -6.13 7.08 -1.44
N VAL A 197 -6.73 6.10 -0.76
CA VAL A 197 -8.12 5.69 -1.02
C VAL A 197 -9.09 6.28 0.00
N LEU A 198 -8.59 6.80 1.11
CA LEU A 198 -9.36 7.34 2.22
C LEU A 198 -8.53 8.43 2.94
N PRO A 199 -8.35 9.61 2.32
CA PRO A 199 -7.50 10.67 2.85
C PRO A 199 -7.90 11.12 4.27
N GLU A 200 -9.18 10.96 4.66
CA GLU A 200 -9.69 11.26 6.00
C GLU A 200 -8.99 10.47 7.10
N ARG A 201 -8.28 9.39 6.76
CA ARG A 201 -7.48 8.63 7.74
C ARG A 201 -6.26 9.42 8.22
N LEU A 202 -5.75 10.38 7.43
CA LEU A 202 -4.65 11.26 7.81
C LEU A 202 -5.13 12.31 8.83
N THR A 203 -5.44 11.87 10.05
CA THR A 203 -5.92 12.75 11.10
C THR A 203 -4.78 13.66 11.60
N PRO A 204 -5.07 14.93 11.97
CA PRO A 204 -4.07 15.81 12.57
C PRO A 204 -3.41 15.21 13.81
N ALA A 205 -4.19 14.58 14.69
CA ALA A 205 -3.70 13.95 15.91
C ALA A 205 -2.68 12.83 15.63
N LEU A 206 -2.90 12.01 14.60
CA LEU A 206 -1.95 10.97 14.23
C LEU A 206 -0.67 11.56 13.63
N GLY A 207 -0.79 12.57 12.76
CA GLY A 207 0.36 13.28 12.19
C GLY A 207 1.24 13.91 13.26
N GLU A 208 0.64 14.66 14.21
CA GLU A 208 1.34 15.28 15.33
C GLU A 208 2.02 14.24 16.23
N ARG A 209 1.32 13.14 16.56
CA ARG A 209 1.88 12.09 17.41
C ARG A 209 3.08 11.39 16.78
N LEU A 210 3.07 11.19 15.47
CA LEU A 210 4.21 10.63 14.73
C LEU A 210 5.36 11.64 14.65
N GLY A 211 5.06 12.91 14.38
CA GLY A 211 6.06 13.97 14.26
C GLY A 211 6.78 14.32 15.57
N THR A 212 6.10 14.17 16.71
CA THR A 212 6.69 14.40 18.05
C THR A 212 7.42 13.18 18.62
N SER A 213 7.42 12.06 17.90
CA SER A 213 8.13 10.86 18.33
C SER A 213 9.64 11.08 18.35
N ARG A 214 10.35 10.43 19.30
CA ARG A 214 11.81 10.33 19.20
C ARG A 214 12.27 9.42 18.05
N LEU A 215 11.39 8.58 17.53
CA LEU A 215 11.64 7.74 16.37
C LEU A 215 11.38 8.55 15.11
N GLN A 216 12.27 8.43 14.13
CA GLN A 216 12.00 9.00 12.80
C GLN A 216 10.80 8.27 12.18
N ALA A 217 9.70 8.98 11.99
CA ALA A 217 8.49 8.44 11.39
C ALA A 217 8.54 8.57 9.86
N LEU A 218 8.26 7.47 9.17
CA LEU A 218 8.12 7.42 7.72
C LEU A 218 6.75 6.86 7.35
N LEU A 219 6.08 7.50 6.38
CA LEU A 219 4.89 6.96 5.73
C LEU A 219 5.22 6.66 4.27
N VAL A 220 5.11 5.39 3.88
CA VAL A 220 5.24 4.95 2.49
C VAL A 220 3.84 4.71 1.95
N LEU A 221 3.43 5.59 1.04
CA LEU A 221 2.21 5.49 0.27
C LEU A 221 2.34 4.44 -0.83
N HIS A 222 1.18 4.07 -1.40
CA HIS A 222 1.10 3.17 -2.53
C HIS A 222 0.16 3.71 -3.61
N THR A 223 0.70 4.59 -4.46
CA THR A 223 0.03 5.17 -5.63
C THR A 223 0.67 4.65 -6.91
N ASN A 224 -0.14 4.30 -7.92
CA ASN A 224 0.38 3.81 -9.21
C ASN A 224 0.14 4.75 -10.38
N HIS A 225 -0.81 5.67 -10.28
CA HIS A 225 -1.18 6.57 -11.37
C HIS A 225 -1.32 8.02 -10.85
N PRO A 226 -0.96 9.07 -11.63
CA PRO A 226 -1.07 10.47 -11.18
C PRO A 226 -2.48 10.86 -10.74
N HIS A 227 -3.53 10.27 -11.31
CA HIS A 227 -4.92 10.53 -10.89
C HIS A 227 -5.22 10.10 -9.45
N GLU A 228 -4.41 9.22 -8.85
CA GLU A 228 -4.53 8.86 -7.43
C GLU A 228 -4.03 9.97 -6.50
N VAL A 229 -3.22 10.91 -7.00
CA VAL A 229 -2.69 12.05 -6.23
C VAL A 229 -3.66 13.24 -6.32
N ALA A 230 -4.88 13.01 -5.83
CA ALA A 230 -5.94 14.01 -5.83
C ALA A 230 -5.62 15.20 -4.89
N PRO A 231 -6.22 16.39 -5.09
CA PRO A 231 -6.04 17.54 -4.21
C PRO A 231 -6.29 17.24 -2.73
N GLN A 232 -7.29 16.41 -2.42
CA GLN A 232 -7.61 16.00 -1.05
C GLN A 232 -6.46 15.22 -0.39
N LEU A 233 -5.75 14.39 -1.14
CA LEU A 233 -4.57 13.69 -0.63
C LEU A 233 -3.43 14.67 -0.34
N HIS A 234 -3.19 15.61 -1.26
CA HIS A 234 -2.17 16.64 -1.06
C HIS A 234 -2.44 17.48 0.21
N GLU A 235 -3.66 17.97 0.38
CA GLU A 235 -4.06 18.75 1.55
C GLU A 235 -3.94 17.95 2.85
N ALA A 236 -4.31 16.67 2.83
CA ALA A 236 -4.25 15.80 3.99
C ALA A 236 -2.81 15.42 4.40
N LEU A 237 -1.88 15.35 3.45
CA LEU A 237 -0.47 15.05 3.70
C LEU A 237 0.34 16.25 4.19
N ALA A 238 -0.08 17.48 3.86
CA ALA A 238 0.67 18.69 4.20
C ALA A 238 0.97 18.83 5.72
N PRO A 239 0.00 18.61 6.64
CA PRO A 239 0.28 18.65 8.08
C PRO A 239 1.26 17.56 8.53
N TRP A 240 1.26 16.39 7.89
CA TRP A 240 2.16 15.30 8.22
C TRP A 240 3.61 15.62 7.82
N ALA A 241 3.79 16.17 6.63
CA ALA A 241 5.10 16.66 6.18
C ALA A 241 5.61 17.80 7.09
N GLN A 242 4.74 18.74 7.47
CA GLN A 242 5.08 19.84 8.38
C GLN A 242 5.45 19.34 9.78
N ALA A 243 4.81 18.27 10.26
CA ALA A 243 5.15 17.61 11.51
C ALA A 243 6.49 16.83 11.44
N GLY A 244 7.14 16.77 10.28
CA GLY A 244 8.43 16.09 10.10
C GLY A 244 8.34 14.61 9.73
N VAL A 245 7.15 14.11 9.39
CA VAL A 245 7.00 12.73 8.88
C VAL A 245 7.59 12.68 7.45
N THR A 246 8.52 11.75 7.22
CA THR A 246 9.05 11.53 5.87
C THR A 246 8.02 10.80 5.02
N LEU A 247 7.59 11.40 3.91
CA LEU A 247 6.61 10.84 3.00
C LEU A 247 7.30 10.26 1.76
N LEU A 248 7.07 8.98 1.49
CA LEU A 248 7.61 8.24 0.36
C LEU A 248 6.47 7.59 -0.42
N ASN A 249 6.69 7.25 -1.69
CA ASN A 249 5.77 6.42 -2.45
C ASN A 249 6.47 5.19 -3.04
N GLN A 250 5.84 4.02 -2.90
CA GLN A 250 6.16 2.84 -3.70
C GLN A 250 5.02 2.59 -4.69
N SER A 251 5.38 2.33 -5.94
CA SER A 251 4.46 1.95 -7.01
C SER A 251 4.82 0.54 -7.50
N VAL A 252 3.90 -0.11 -8.20
CA VAL A 252 4.14 -1.33 -8.97
C VAL A 252 4.00 -0.97 -10.44
N LEU A 253 4.88 -1.49 -11.29
CA LEU A 253 4.79 -1.38 -12.73
C LEU A 253 3.71 -2.34 -13.23
N LEU A 254 2.65 -1.78 -13.80
CA LEU A 254 1.40 -2.48 -14.10
C LEU A 254 0.98 -2.16 -15.53
N ARG A 255 0.82 -3.22 -16.34
CA ARG A 255 0.36 -3.12 -17.73
C ARG A 255 -1.01 -2.45 -17.82
N GLY A 256 -1.12 -1.45 -18.69
CA GLY A 256 -2.35 -0.68 -18.90
C GLY A 256 -2.70 0.26 -17.74
N VAL A 257 -1.77 0.51 -16.81
CA VAL A 257 -1.95 1.46 -15.71
C VAL A 257 -0.84 2.50 -15.74
N ASN A 258 0.42 2.07 -15.63
CA ASN A 258 1.58 2.98 -15.54
C ASN A 258 2.82 2.45 -16.27
N ASP A 259 2.62 1.55 -17.24
CA ASP A 259 3.65 1.00 -18.13
C ASP A 259 4.09 2.00 -19.22
N SER A 260 4.26 3.27 -18.84
CA SER A 260 4.74 4.36 -19.70
C SER A 260 5.64 5.29 -18.88
N ALA A 261 6.75 5.72 -19.48
CA ALA A 261 7.67 6.66 -18.85
C ALA A 261 7.03 8.03 -18.60
N GLU A 262 6.15 8.47 -19.50
CA GLU A 262 5.39 9.71 -19.38
C GLU A 262 4.41 9.66 -18.20
N VAL A 263 3.64 8.57 -18.07
CA VAL A 263 2.72 8.38 -16.92
C VAL A 263 3.48 8.33 -15.59
N LEU A 264 4.63 7.66 -15.55
CA LEU A 264 5.47 7.61 -14.36
C LEU A 264 6.14 8.95 -14.05
N ALA A 265 6.45 9.76 -15.06
CA ALA A 265 6.95 11.11 -14.90
C ALA A 265 5.88 12.02 -14.27
N ASP A 266 4.66 11.98 -14.81
CA ASP A 266 3.51 12.72 -14.27
C ASP A 266 3.21 12.30 -12.83
N LEU A 267 3.27 10.99 -12.53
CA LEU A 267 3.11 10.49 -11.17
C LEU A 267 4.18 11.07 -10.23
N SER A 268 5.44 11.07 -10.65
CA SER A 268 6.56 11.53 -9.82
C SER A 268 6.47 13.03 -9.52
N GLU A 269 6.09 13.84 -10.50
CA GLU A 269 5.84 15.28 -10.31
C GLU A 269 4.64 15.54 -9.39
N ALA A 270 3.53 14.81 -9.59
CA ALA A 270 2.34 14.94 -8.74
C ALA A 270 2.65 14.57 -7.28
N LEU A 271 3.40 13.49 -7.07
CA LEU A 271 3.86 13.07 -5.74
C LEU A 271 4.73 14.15 -5.08
N PHE A 272 5.70 14.69 -5.82
CA PHE A 272 6.62 15.67 -5.29
C PHE A 272 5.92 16.99 -4.94
N ALA A 273 4.96 17.41 -5.76
CA ALA A 273 4.07 18.53 -5.44
C ALA A 273 3.36 18.29 -4.10
N ALA A 274 2.95 17.05 -3.82
CA ALA A 274 2.35 16.62 -2.56
C ALA A 274 3.34 16.34 -1.41
N LYS A 275 4.61 16.74 -1.55
CA LYS A 275 5.71 16.48 -0.59
C LYS A 275 6.04 15.00 -0.38
N VAL A 276 5.70 14.15 -1.34
CA VAL A 276 5.98 12.71 -1.32
C VAL A 276 7.13 12.42 -2.28
N MET A 277 8.17 11.74 -1.80
CA MET A 277 9.30 11.34 -2.64
C MET A 277 9.00 10.02 -3.36
N PRO A 278 9.09 9.93 -4.71
CA PRO A 278 9.07 8.66 -5.41
C PRO A 278 10.24 7.78 -4.97
N TYR A 279 9.95 6.60 -4.40
CA TYR A 279 10.94 5.77 -3.70
C TYR A 279 11.25 4.48 -4.45
N TYR A 280 10.23 3.66 -4.73
CA TYR A 280 10.38 2.43 -5.50
C TYR A 280 9.34 2.34 -6.60
N LEU A 281 9.77 1.79 -7.74
CA LEU A 281 8.94 1.21 -8.77
C LEU A 281 9.19 -0.29 -8.74
N HIS A 282 8.24 -1.03 -8.20
CA HIS A 282 8.33 -2.47 -8.08
C HIS A 282 7.96 -3.12 -9.41
N GLN A 283 8.79 -4.05 -9.86
CA GLN A 283 8.33 -5.05 -10.81
C GLN A 283 7.23 -5.88 -10.15
N LEU A 284 6.22 -6.28 -10.93
CA LEU A 284 5.09 -7.05 -10.42
C LEU A 284 5.56 -8.38 -9.81
N ASP A 285 5.23 -8.61 -8.54
CA ASP A 285 5.37 -9.92 -7.92
C ASP A 285 4.43 -10.90 -8.60
N LYS A 286 4.95 -12.07 -9.00
CA LYS A 286 4.22 -13.05 -9.81
C LYS A 286 3.18 -13.81 -8.97
N VAL A 287 2.13 -13.10 -8.55
CA VAL A 287 1.02 -13.65 -7.76
C VAL A 287 -0.07 -14.21 -8.66
N LYS A 288 -0.55 -15.42 -8.36
CA LYS A 288 -1.64 -16.06 -9.10
C LYS A 288 -2.86 -15.14 -9.18
N GLY A 289 -3.37 -14.93 -10.40
CA GLY A 289 -4.49 -14.04 -10.70
C GLY A 289 -4.10 -12.60 -11.08
N ALA A 290 -2.82 -12.27 -11.21
CA ALA A 290 -2.37 -10.93 -11.61
C ALA A 290 -1.50 -10.91 -12.89
N SER A 291 -1.42 -12.01 -13.63
CA SER A 291 -0.51 -12.14 -14.80
C SER A 291 -0.76 -11.14 -15.92
N HIS A 292 -2.01 -10.68 -16.10
CA HIS A 292 -2.37 -9.67 -17.09
C HIS A 292 -1.77 -8.28 -16.81
N PHE A 293 -1.29 -8.01 -15.59
CA PHE A 293 -0.54 -6.79 -15.28
C PHE A 293 0.95 -6.87 -15.59
N ALA A 294 1.47 -8.03 -15.98
CA ALA A 294 2.91 -8.24 -16.08
C ALA A 294 3.54 -7.41 -17.21
N VAL A 295 4.61 -6.70 -16.86
CA VAL A 295 5.52 -6.03 -17.78
C VAL A 295 6.83 -6.79 -17.78
N THR A 296 7.40 -7.06 -18.96
CA THR A 296 8.66 -7.80 -19.05
C THR A 296 9.82 -6.96 -18.51
N ASP A 297 10.91 -7.61 -18.09
CA ASP A 297 12.09 -6.88 -17.59
C ASP A 297 12.73 -6.01 -18.68
N ALA A 298 12.70 -6.47 -19.94
CA ALA A 298 13.20 -5.69 -21.07
C ALA A 298 12.37 -4.40 -21.28
N GLU A 299 11.04 -4.50 -21.27
CA GLU A 299 10.15 -3.33 -21.35
C GLU A 299 10.35 -2.40 -20.13
N ALA A 300 10.43 -2.96 -18.92
CA ALA A 300 10.62 -2.18 -17.69
C ALA A 300 11.92 -1.39 -17.70
N LEU A 301 13.01 -1.98 -18.20
CA LEU A 301 14.30 -1.31 -18.34
C LEU A 301 14.25 -0.18 -19.38
N GLN A 302 13.58 -0.37 -20.51
CA GLN A 302 13.36 0.68 -21.52
C GLN A 302 12.55 1.85 -20.95
N ILE A 303 11.48 1.55 -20.19
CA ILE A 303 10.67 2.56 -19.50
C ILE A 303 11.53 3.33 -18.49
N ALA A 304 12.35 2.63 -17.69
CA ALA A 304 13.21 3.26 -16.69
C ALA A 304 14.29 4.16 -17.32
N GLU A 305 14.88 3.75 -18.45
CA GLU A 305 15.83 4.56 -19.21
C GLU A 305 15.17 5.85 -19.72
N ARG A 306 13.98 5.74 -20.33
CA ARG A 306 13.22 6.90 -20.81
C ARG A 306 12.82 7.83 -19.66
N LEU A 307 12.36 7.29 -18.53
CA LEU A 307 11.98 8.05 -17.34
C LEU A 307 13.15 8.87 -16.79
N ARG A 308 14.37 8.31 -16.78
CA ARG A 308 15.59 9.03 -16.38
C ARG A 308 15.92 10.22 -17.26
N ALA A 309 15.51 10.20 -18.53
CA ALA A 309 15.69 11.32 -19.44
C ALA A 309 14.62 12.42 -19.26
N LEU A 310 13.45 12.07 -18.70
CA LEU A 310 12.34 13.01 -18.49
C LEU A 310 12.43 13.77 -17.16
N LEU A 311 13.00 13.15 -16.12
CA LEU A 311 12.97 13.66 -14.76
C LEU A 311 14.35 14.03 -14.21
N PRO A 312 14.43 14.99 -13.26
CA PRO A 312 15.61 15.11 -12.43
C PRO A 312 15.80 13.86 -11.58
N GLY A 313 17.05 13.47 -11.32
CA GLY A 313 17.38 12.16 -10.74
C GLY A 313 16.74 11.86 -9.38
N PHE A 314 16.43 12.87 -8.57
CA PHE A 314 15.76 12.66 -7.27
C PHE A 314 14.27 12.32 -7.41
N LEU A 315 13.65 12.58 -8.57
CA LEU A 315 12.27 12.17 -8.87
C LEU A 315 12.19 10.82 -9.58
N VAL A 316 13.32 10.20 -9.93
CA VAL A 316 13.31 8.88 -10.56
C VAL A 316 13.23 7.80 -9.46
N PRO A 317 12.12 7.05 -9.35
CA PRO A 317 12.04 5.93 -8.42
C PRO A 317 13.02 4.83 -8.82
N ARG A 318 13.49 4.04 -7.85
CA ARG A 318 14.34 2.88 -8.14
C ARG A 318 13.49 1.72 -8.65
N LEU A 319 13.80 1.23 -9.85
CA LEU A 319 13.22 0.00 -10.38
C LEU A 319 13.79 -1.22 -9.62
N VAL A 320 12.93 -1.96 -8.94
CA VAL A 320 13.34 -3.08 -8.06
C VAL A 320 12.40 -4.28 -8.20
N ARG A 321 12.91 -5.45 -7.83
CA ARG A 321 12.13 -6.67 -7.62
C ARG A 321 12.37 -7.19 -6.23
N GLU A 322 11.32 -7.70 -5.59
CA GLU A 322 11.48 -8.50 -4.38
C GLU A 322 11.73 -9.95 -4.79
N VAL A 323 12.77 -10.55 -4.22
CA VAL A 323 13.14 -11.95 -4.47
C VAL A 323 13.22 -12.64 -3.12
N ALA A 324 12.47 -13.73 -2.96
CA ALA A 324 12.44 -14.48 -1.71
C ALA A 324 13.86 -14.95 -1.33
N GLY A 325 14.24 -14.72 -0.08
CA GLY A 325 15.55 -15.09 0.45
C GLY A 325 16.68 -14.08 0.24
N GLU A 326 16.51 -13.07 -0.63
CA GLU A 326 17.53 -12.05 -0.84
C GLU A 326 17.63 -11.06 0.35
N PRO A 327 18.84 -10.59 0.70
CA PRO A 327 19.07 -9.73 1.87
C PRO A 327 18.66 -8.26 1.63
N SER A 328 18.17 -7.94 0.43
CA SER A 328 17.65 -6.64 0.05
C SER A 328 16.74 -6.77 -1.17
N LYS A 329 15.94 -5.73 -1.43
CA LYS A 329 15.29 -5.56 -2.73
C LYS A 329 16.34 -5.55 -3.83
N THR A 330 16.14 -6.34 -4.87
CA THR A 330 17.08 -6.50 -5.97
C THR A 330 16.82 -5.40 -7.01
N PRO A 331 17.75 -4.45 -7.24
CA PRO A 331 17.62 -3.49 -8.32
C PRO A 331 17.58 -4.19 -9.67
N LEU A 332 16.74 -3.71 -10.58
CA LEU A 332 16.87 -4.06 -11.99
C LEU A 332 17.74 -2.98 -12.64
N GLU A 333 18.95 -3.36 -12.99
CA GLU A 333 19.95 -2.42 -13.52
C GLU A 333 19.99 -2.46 -15.04
N LEU A 334 20.16 -1.28 -15.64
CA LEU A 334 20.62 -1.16 -17.01
C LEU A 334 22.09 -1.59 -17.02
N THR A 335 22.40 -2.74 -17.61
CA THR A 335 23.79 -3.12 -17.87
C THR A 335 24.41 -2.05 -18.77
N LEU A 336 25.47 -1.39 -18.29
CA LEU A 336 26.33 -0.59 -19.14
C LEU A 336 27.05 -1.58 -20.07
N ASN A 337 26.63 -1.62 -21.34
CA ASN A 337 27.33 -2.38 -22.38
C ASN A 337 28.64 -1.71 -22.76
#